data_AF-A0A924AAV2-F1
#
_entry.id   AF-A0A924AAV2-F1
#
_cell.length_a   1.000
_cell.length_b   1.000
_cell.length_c   1.000
_cell.angle_alpha   90.00
_cell.angle_beta   90.00
_cell.angle_gamma   90.00
#
_symmetry.space_group_name_H-M   'P 1'
#
loop_
_entity.id
_entity.type
_entity.pdbx_description
1 polymer ?
#
loop_
_entity_poly.entity_id
_entity_poly.type
_entity_poly.pdbx_seq_one_letter_code
_entity_poly.pdbx_strand_id
1 'polypeptide(L)'
;MKYIYLSVFIIILLAGCRHSSNAVIGNPVQNIFYHGVSNPVEIAAEGYDCGKIDLICTNGKLTKTGDCNYMFSADSSDMTELKVVKISGRDTVVLKSNKYRIDNIGLVAYMSANDSKEFPTGMINKGLFEKCSDLNIRTELNFAIDVKFKVNSYNIIIVRNNRILNNFICSTPKLSEDVKSAFSKLQKDDVVLIADITVIHGTRQKIAPLEFIIQ
;
A
#
# COMPACT_ATOMS: atom_id res chain seq x y z
N MET A 1 -50.80 36.61 -36.27
CA MET A 1 -49.34 36.57 -36.59
C MET A 1 -48.43 36.93 -35.42
N LYS A 2 -48.74 37.91 -34.55
CA LYS A 2 -47.87 38.29 -33.40
C LYS A 2 -47.60 37.18 -32.37
N TYR A 3 -48.56 36.28 -32.13
CA TYR A 3 -48.42 35.22 -31.11
C TYR A 3 -47.57 34.01 -31.55
N ILE A 4 -47.34 33.84 -32.85
CA ILE A 4 -46.54 32.73 -33.39
C ILE A 4 -45.03 33.00 -33.20
N TYR A 5 -44.60 34.25 -33.34
CA TYR A 5 -43.20 34.61 -33.09
C TYR A 5 -42.84 34.54 -31.61
N LEU A 6 -43.78 34.82 -30.70
CA LEU A 6 -43.56 34.72 -29.26
C LEU A 6 -43.43 33.26 -28.80
N SER A 7 -44.22 32.33 -29.36
CA SER A 7 -44.14 30.91 -29.03
C SER A 7 -42.86 30.26 -29.60
N VAL A 8 -42.44 30.63 -30.81
CA VAL A 8 -41.17 30.15 -31.39
C VAL A 8 -39.95 30.66 -30.60
N PHE A 9 -39.99 31.89 -30.09
CA PHE A 9 -38.89 32.46 -29.28
C PHE A 9 -38.75 31.75 -27.92
N ILE A 10 -39.85 31.35 -27.28
CA ILE A 10 -39.85 30.59 -26.01
C ILE A 10 -39.31 29.16 -26.20
N ILE A 11 -39.62 28.51 -27.33
CA ILE A 11 -39.11 27.16 -27.63
C ILE A 11 -37.59 27.18 -27.87
N ILE A 12 -37.07 28.23 -28.52
CA ILE A 12 -35.63 28.39 -28.75
C ILE A 12 -34.88 28.70 -27.45
N LEU A 13 -35.48 29.48 -26.54
CA LEU A 13 -34.92 29.74 -25.20
C LEU A 13 -34.90 28.49 -24.31
N LEU A 14 -35.85 27.56 -24.47
CA LEU A 14 -35.88 26.29 -23.74
C LEU A 14 -34.94 25.22 -24.31
N ALA A 15 -34.51 25.36 -25.57
CA ALA A 15 -33.55 24.46 -26.22
C ALA A 15 -32.07 24.84 -25.95
N GLY A 16 -31.81 26.09 -25.55
CA GLY A 16 -30.48 26.62 -25.33
C GLY A 16 -30.02 26.54 -23.88
N CYS A 17 -29.71 25.35 -23.36
CA CYS A 17 -28.63 25.09 -22.37
C CYS A 17 -28.77 23.68 -21.78
N ARG A 18 -28.22 22.69 -22.46
CA ARG A 18 -27.72 21.46 -21.81
C ARG A 18 -26.36 21.10 -22.37
N HIS A 19 -25.37 21.95 -22.14
CA HIS A 19 -23.98 21.54 -22.22
C HIS A 19 -23.60 20.99 -20.83
N SER A 20 -23.83 19.70 -20.58
CA SER A 20 -23.09 18.99 -19.55
C SER A 20 -21.74 18.63 -20.16
N SER A 21 -20.74 19.50 -19.98
CA SER A 21 -19.37 19.16 -20.30
C SER A 21 -18.82 18.30 -19.17
N ASN A 22 -18.98 16.99 -19.29
CA ASN A 22 -18.39 16.01 -18.39
C ASN A 22 -16.88 15.87 -18.65
N ALA A 23 -16.11 16.85 -18.17
CA ALA A 23 -14.65 16.75 -18.20
C ALA A 23 -14.18 15.93 -16.99
N VAL A 24 -13.64 14.74 -17.25
CA VAL A 24 -12.96 13.92 -16.25
C VAL A 24 -11.46 13.99 -16.51
N ILE A 25 -10.70 14.53 -15.57
CA ILE A 25 -9.24 14.47 -15.59
C ILE A 25 -8.84 13.28 -14.71
N GLY A 26 -8.16 12.30 -15.30
CA GLY A 26 -7.62 11.15 -14.58
C GLY A 26 -6.10 11.15 -14.63
N ASN A 27 -5.47 10.58 -13.60
CA ASN A 27 -4.05 10.22 -13.61
C ASN A 27 -3.94 8.69 -13.69
N PRO A 28 -3.78 8.10 -14.88
CA PRO A 28 -3.78 6.64 -15.05
C PRO A 28 -2.70 5.93 -14.22
N VAL A 29 -1.61 6.62 -13.87
CA VAL A 29 -0.54 6.08 -13.03
C VAL A 29 -1.03 5.81 -11.61
N GLN A 30 -1.98 6.61 -11.12
CA GLN A 30 -2.52 6.52 -9.74
C GLN A 30 -3.72 5.57 -9.60
N ASN A 31 -4.09 4.82 -10.65
CA ASN A 31 -5.11 3.77 -10.55
C ASN A 31 -4.54 2.50 -9.90
N ILE A 32 -4.06 2.62 -8.65
CA ILE A 32 -3.44 1.56 -7.87
C ILE A 32 -4.19 1.41 -6.55
N PHE A 33 -4.55 0.18 -6.22
CA PHE A 33 -4.89 -0.23 -4.85
C PHE A 33 -3.75 -1.06 -4.26
N TYR A 34 -3.62 -1.02 -2.94
CA TYR A 34 -2.61 -1.80 -2.23
C TYR A 34 -3.24 -3.04 -1.62
N HIS A 35 -2.64 -4.20 -1.93
CA HIS A 35 -3.04 -5.48 -1.37
C HIS A 35 -2.68 -5.56 0.13
N GLY A 36 -3.51 -6.26 0.90
CA GLY A 36 -3.31 -6.45 2.35
C GLY A 36 -3.76 -5.28 3.22
N VAL A 37 -4.18 -4.15 2.64
CA VAL A 37 -4.72 -2.99 3.37
C VAL A 37 -6.08 -2.57 2.81
N SER A 38 -6.84 -1.83 3.60
CA SER A 38 -8.09 -1.24 3.15
C SER A 38 -7.85 0.10 2.45
N ASN A 39 -8.30 0.18 1.20
CA ASN A 39 -8.13 1.33 0.33
C ASN A 39 -9.44 2.14 0.33
N PRO A 40 -9.44 3.41 0.77
CA PRO A 40 -10.64 4.24 0.70
C PRO A 40 -11.01 4.55 -0.74
N VAL A 41 -12.30 4.43 -1.05
CA VAL A 41 -12.87 4.73 -2.36
C VAL A 41 -14.12 5.58 -2.17
N GLU A 42 -14.15 6.71 -2.87
CA GLU A 42 -15.32 7.56 -2.99
C GLU A 42 -15.83 7.52 -4.42
N ILE A 43 -17.14 7.47 -4.60
CA ILE A 43 -17.78 7.50 -5.91
C ILE A 43 -18.76 8.66 -6.03
N ALA A 44 -18.94 9.16 -7.24
CA ALA A 44 -20.01 10.10 -7.56
C ALA A 44 -20.50 9.81 -8.98
N ALA A 45 -21.79 10.01 -9.22
CA ALA A 45 -22.38 9.90 -10.54
C ALA A 45 -23.33 11.06 -10.77
N GLU A 46 -23.13 11.81 -11.86
CA GLU A 46 -23.96 12.96 -12.21
C GLU A 46 -25.43 12.55 -12.34
N GLY A 47 -26.33 13.30 -11.69
CA GLY A 47 -27.76 13.02 -11.71
C GLY A 47 -28.22 11.85 -10.84
N TYR A 48 -27.34 11.31 -9.98
CA TYR A 48 -27.66 10.24 -9.06
C TYR A 48 -27.30 10.56 -7.61
N ASP A 49 -28.26 10.36 -6.72
CA ASP A 49 -28.04 10.39 -5.28
C ASP A 49 -27.27 9.14 -4.83
N CYS A 50 -26.45 9.26 -3.78
CA CYS A 50 -25.66 8.15 -3.22
C CYS A 50 -26.48 6.92 -2.79
N GLY A 51 -27.77 7.09 -2.47
CA GLY A 51 -28.67 5.98 -2.16
C GLY A 51 -29.18 5.20 -3.39
N LYS A 52 -28.96 5.72 -4.60
CA LYS A 52 -29.43 5.12 -5.86
C LYS A 52 -28.32 4.46 -6.68
N ILE A 53 -27.08 4.61 -6.23
CA ILE A 53 -25.91 4.00 -6.84
C ILE A 53 -25.20 3.11 -5.83
N ASP A 54 -24.51 2.12 -6.36
CA ASP A 54 -23.64 1.25 -5.57
C ASP A 54 -22.33 0.99 -6.32
N LEU A 55 -21.36 0.42 -5.61
CA LEU A 55 -20.07 0.06 -6.14
C LEU A 55 -19.89 -1.45 -6.06
N ILE A 56 -19.51 -2.06 -7.18
CA ILE A 56 -19.15 -3.48 -7.22
C ILE A 56 -17.73 -3.64 -7.78
N CYS A 57 -17.07 -4.73 -7.41
CA CYS A 57 -15.71 -5.04 -7.84
C CYS A 57 -15.59 -6.49 -8.32
N THR A 58 -14.60 -6.77 -9.18
CA THR A 58 -14.34 -8.12 -9.71
C THR A 58 -13.36 -8.94 -8.89
N ASN A 59 -12.47 -8.29 -8.13
CA ASN A 59 -11.47 -8.91 -7.27
C ASN A 59 -11.40 -8.11 -5.97
N GLY A 60 -11.71 -8.73 -4.82
CA GLY A 60 -11.75 -8.08 -3.53
C GLY A 60 -13.16 -7.90 -2.96
N LYS A 61 -13.20 -7.16 -1.85
CA LYS A 61 -14.40 -6.85 -1.07
C LYS A 61 -14.53 -5.35 -0.89
N LEU A 62 -15.77 -4.89 -0.98
CA LEU A 62 -16.15 -3.51 -0.71
C LEU A 62 -16.99 -3.46 0.56
N THR A 63 -16.56 -2.67 1.53
CA THR A 63 -17.32 -2.39 2.75
C THR A 63 -17.80 -0.96 2.69
N LYS A 64 -19.11 -0.75 2.62
CA LYS A 64 -19.70 0.60 2.63
C LYS A 64 -19.47 1.23 4.02
N THR A 65 -18.83 2.40 4.05
CA THR A 65 -18.52 3.15 5.28
C THR A 65 -19.33 4.43 5.40
N GLY A 66 -20.01 4.83 4.34
CA GLY A 66 -20.94 5.97 4.32
C GLY A 66 -21.64 6.09 2.97
N ASP A 67 -22.38 7.18 2.78
CA ASP A 67 -22.97 7.49 1.48
C ASP A 67 -21.86 7.69 0.45
N CYS A 68 -21.90 6.91 -0.63
CA CYS A 68 -20.87 6.90 -1.68
C CYS A 68 -19.43 6.58 -1.22
N ASN A 69 -19.22 6.20 0.04
CA ASN A 69 -17.91 5.94 0.62
C ASN A 69 -17.73 4.45 0.93
N TYR A 70 -16.60 3.90 0.51
CA TYR A 70 -16.29 2.48 0.60
C TYR A 70 -14.85 2.26 1.05
N MET A 71 -14.61 1.12 1.69
CA MET A 71 -13.28 0.56 1.91
C MET A 71 -13.12 -0.68 1.04
N PHE A 72 -12.17 -0.63 0.12
CA PHE A 72 -11.82 -1.71 -0.78
C PHE A 72 -10.65 -2.53 -0.22
N SER A 73 -10.84 -3.84 -0.08
CA SER A 73 -9.80 -4.78 0.31
C SER A 73 -9.64 -5.83 -0.80
N ALA A 74 -8.45 -5.89 -1.41
CA ALA A 74 -8.17 -6.85 -2.48
C ALA A 74 -8.04 -8.29 -1.96
N ASP A 75 -8.53 -9.27 -2.72
CA ASP A 75 -8.37 -10.69 -2.38
C ASP A 75 -7.05 -11.27 -2.93
N SER A 76 -6.51 -10.71 -4.03
CA SER A 76 -5.22 -11.05 -4.63
C SER A 76 -4.47 -9.81 -5.14
N SER A 77 -3.24 -9.99 -5.63
CA SER A 77 -2.46 -8.93 -6.30
C SER A 77 -2.79 -8.75 -7.79
N ASP A 78 -3.85 -9.39 -8.30
CA ASP A 78 -4.30 -9.22 -9.68
C ASP A 78 -5.13 -7.95 -9.84
N MET A 79 -5.30 -7.43 -11.06
CA MET A 79 -6.13 -6.25 -11.30
C MET A 79 -7.59 -6.44 -10.84
N THR A 80 -8.24 -5.34 -10.48
CA THR A 80 -9.69 -5.28 -10.19
C THR A 80 -10.37 -4.27 -11.10
N GLU A 81 -11.62 -4.53 -11.47
CA GLU A 81 -12.48 -3.56 -12.14
C GLU A 81 -13.55 -3.10 -11.14
N LEU A 82 -13.56 -1.80 -10.85
CA LEU A 82 -14.65 -1.18 -10.09
C LEU A 82 -15.73 -0.70 -11.05
N LYS A 83 -16.99 -1.00 -10.73
CA LYS A 83 -18.16 -0.60 -11.51
C LYS A 83 -19.12 0.16 -10.61
N VAL A 84 -19.41 1.41 -10.98
CA VAL A 84 -20.52 2.16 -10.40
C VAL A 84 -21.78 1.68 -11.09
N VAL A 85 -22.73 1.20 -10.30
CA VAL A 85 -23.99 0.65 -10.79
C VAL A 85 -25.18 1.41 -10.23
N LYS A 86 -26.24 1.49 -11.03
CA LYS A 86 -27.57 1.91 -10.58
C LYS A 86 -28.41 0.67 -10.32
N ILE A 87 -29.01 0.59 -9.15
CA ILE A 87 -29.99 -0.46 -8.83
C ILE A 87 -31.38 0.08 -9.15
N SER A 88 -32.09 -0.59 -10.06
CA SER A 88 -33.45 -0.21 -10.48
C SER A 88 -34.36 -1.43 -10.37
N GLY A 89 -34.94 -1.65 -9.18
CA GLY A 89 -35.72 -2.86 -8.91
C GLY A 89 -34.82 -4.08 -8.83
N ARG A 90 -35.01 -5.05 -9.74
CA ARG A 90 -34.17 -6.26 -9.86
C ARG A 90 -33.01 -6.10 -10.85
N ASP A 91 -33.01 -5.01 -11.62
CA ASP A 91 -32.01 -4.79 -12.66
C ASP A 91 -30.87 -3.93 -12.13
N THR A 92 -29.65 -4.31 -12.50
CA THR A 92 -28.42 -3.57 -12.20
C THR A 92 -27.85 -3.03 -13.49
N VAL A 93 -27.77 -1.71 -13.62
CA VAL A 93 -27.22 -1.04 -14.81
C VAL A 93 -25.86 -0.45 -14.47
N VAL A 94 -24.84 -0.81 -15.25
CA VAL A 94 -23.49 -0.24 -15.10
C VAL A 94 -23.49 1.18 -15.66
N LEU A 95 -23.15 2.16 -14.81
CA LEU A 95 -23.01 3.56 -15.20
C LEU A 95 -21.60 3.86 -15.72
N LYS A 96 -20.59 3.34 -15.02
CA LYS A 96 -19.17 3.50 -15.36
C LYS A 96 -18.36 2.34 -14.81
N SER A 97 -17.31 1.95 -15.51
CA SER A 97 -16.28 1.07 -14.97
C SER A 97 -14.88 1.62 -15.20
N ASN A 98 -13.97 1.30 -14.28
CA ASN A 98 -12.55 1.62 -14.36
C ASN A 98 -11.74 0.43 -13.84
N LYS A 99 -10.62 0.14 -14.51
CA LYS A 99 -9.67 -0.89 -14.08
C LYS A 99 -8.58 -0.28 -13.20
N TYR A 100 -8.26 -0.99 -12.13
CA TYR A 100 -7.24 -0.62 -11.16
C TYR A 100 -6.21 -1.75 -11.06
N ARG A 101 -4.93 -1.37 -11.01
CA ARG A 101 -3.85 -2.29 -10.65
C ARG A 101 -3.91 -2.53 -9.16
N ILE A 102 -3.52 -3.73 -8.74
CA ILE A 102 -3.31 -4.04 -7.33
C ILE A 102 -1.83 -4.29 -7.16
N ASP A 103 -1.20 -3.56 -6.24
CA ASP A 103 0.23 -3.66 -5.97
C ASP A 103 0.49 -3.99 -4.50
N ASN A 104 1.69 -4.49 -4.21
CA ASN A 104 2.12 -4.68 -2.84
C ASN A 104 2.72 -3.38 -2.30
N ILE A 105 2.65 -3.22 -0.98
CA ILE A 105 3.30 -2.10 -0.31
C ILE A 105 4.81 -2.34 -0.36
N GLY A 106 5.55 -1.38 -0.91
CA GLY A 106 7.01 -1.38 -0.87
C GLY A 106 7.49 -1.21 0.58
N LEU A 107 8.22 -2.21 1.08
CA LEU A 107 8.72 -2.23 2.47
C LEU A 107 10.23 -2.30 2.48
N VAL A 108 10.82 -1.52 3.38
CA VAL A 108 12.25 -1.45 3.61
C VAL A 108 12.53 -1.82 5.06
N ALA A 109 13.39 -2.82 5.26
CA ALA A 109 13.91 -3.17 6.56
C ALA A 109 15.18 -2.34 6.86
N TYR A 110 15.43 -2.09 8.14
CA TYR A 110 16.65 -1.43 8.61
C TYR A 110 16.94 -1.81 10.06
N MET A 111 18.21 -1.76 10.43
CA MET A 111 18.63 -1.85 11.84
C MET A 111 18.59 -0.46 12.47
N SER A 112 18.18 -0.37 13.73
CA SER A 112 18.28 0.89 14.49
C SER A 112 19.21 0.74 15.69
N ALA A 113 19.94 1.81 15.99
CA ALA A 113 20.64 1.98 17.26
C ALA A 113 20.00 3.13 18.05
N ASN A 114 19.57 2.87 19.29
CA ASN A 114 18.97 3.84 20.22
C ASN A 114 17.83 4.67 19.58
N ASP A 115 16.97 4.05 18.78
CA ASP A 115 15.76 4.63 18.17
C ASP A 115 15.95 5.90 17.32
N SER A 116 17.19 6.26 16.94
CA SER A 116 17.45 7.56 16.30
C SER A 116 18.30 7.51 15.04
N LYS A 117 19.00 6.40 14.78
CA LYS A 117 19.75 6.21 13.52
C LYS A 117 19.35 4.92 12.81
N GLU A 118 18.90 5.06 11.57
CA GLU A 118 18.55 3.96 10.68
C GLU A 118 19.76 3.51 9.86
N PHE A 119 19.94 2.20 9.77
CA PHE A 119 20.99 1.56 8.96
C PHE A 119 20.33 0.57 8.01
N PRO A 120 20.10 0.94 6.73
CA PRO A 120 19.45 0.05 5.78
C PRO A 120 20.35 -1.11 5.36
N THR A 121 21.61 -0.86 4.97
CA THR A 121 22.60 -1.89 4.57
C THR A 121 23.95 -1.19 4.34
N GLY A 122 25.02 -1.96 4.16
CA GLY A 122 26.32 -1.49 3.67
C GLY A 122 27.45 -1.57 4.70
N MET A 123 28.51 -0.81 4.46
CA MET A 123 29.65 -0.74 5.37
C MET A 123 29.27 0.03 6.65
N ILE A 124 29.60 -0.52 7.81
CA ILE A 124 29.29 0.09 9.10
C ILE A 124 30.40 -0.15 10.13
N ASN A 125 30.71 0.88 10.91
CA ASN A 125 31.66 0.75 12.01
C ASN A 125 31.14 -0.23 13.07
N LYS A 126 32.03 -1.12 13.54
CA LYS A 126 31.71 -2.11 14.59
C LYS A 126 31.00 -1.50 15.80
N GLY A 127 31.53 -0.43 16.37
CA GLY A 127 31.00 0.18 17.59
C GLY A 127 29.64 0.86 17.41
N LEU A 128 29.22 1.14 16.17
CA LEU A 128 27.85 1.56 15.85
C LEU A 128 26.93 0.35 15.68
N PHE A 129 27.38 -0.68 14.95
CA PHE A 129 26.57 -1.89 14.71
C PHE A 129 26.28 -2.66 16.00
N GLU A 130 27.23 -2.73 16.93
CA GLU A 130 27.04 -3.32 18.26
C GLU A 130 25.93 -2.65 19.07
N LYS A 131 25.61 -1.39 18.78
CA LYS A 131 24.54 -0.65 19.45
C LYS A 131 23.18 -0.89 18.81
N CYS A 132 23.12 -1.61 17.69
CA CYS A 132 21.85 -1.95 17.08
C CYS A 132 21.05 -2.87 18.00
N SER A 133 19.79 -2.53 18.24
CA SER A 133 18.93 -3.23 19.20
C SER A 133 17.72 -3.91 18.57
N ASP A 134 17.29 -3.43 17.40
CA ASP A 134 16.02 -3.81 16.78
C ASP A 134 16.12 -3.83 15.25
N LEU A 135 15.43 -4.80 14.65
CA LEU A 135 15.08 -4.82 13.23
C LEU A 135 13.74 -4.11 13.05
N ASN A 136 13.75 -3.00 12.30
CA ASN A 136 12.57 -2.19 12.05
C ASN A 136 12.18 -2.23 10.56
N ILE A 137 10.90 -1.98 10.32
CA ILE A 137 10.29 -2.00 9.00
C ILE A 137 9.57 -0.68 8.79
N ARG A 138 9.80 -0.06 7.64
CA ARG A 138 9.03 1.09 7.19
C ARG A 138 8.58 0.91 5.76
N THR A 139 7.59 1.69 5.37
CA THR A 139 7.21 1.83 3.97
C THR A 139 8.28 2.61 3.21
N GLU A 140 8.30 2.47 1.90
CA GLU A 140 9.07 3.34 1.03
C GLU A 140 8.64 4.81 1.18
N LEU A 141 9.55 5.73 0.84
CA LEU A 141 9.34 7.17 1.02
C LEU A 141 8.06 7.64 0.33
N ASN A 142 7.32 8.54 0.99
CA ASN A 142 6.08 9.15 0.49
C ASN A 142 4.89 8.19 0.29
N PHE A 143 4.87 7.06 0.99
CA PHE A 143 3.69 6.21 1.00
C PHE A 143 2.52 6.89 1.73
N ALA A 144 1.41 7.09 1.02
CA ALA A 144 0.30 7.93 1.48
C ALA A 144 -0.55 7.32 2.60
N ILE A 145 -0.35 6.04 2.94
CA ILE A 145 -1.14 5.31 3.93
C ILE A 145 -0.24 4.96 5.11
N ASP A 146 -0.60 5.38 6.32
CA ASP A 146 0.11 4.96 7.53
C ASP A 146 -0.26 3.52 7.89
N VAL A 147 0.65 2.58 7.63
CA VAL A 147 0.44 1.14 7.84
C VAL A 147 1.56 0.60 8.71
N LYS A 148 1.16 -0.05 9.81
CA LYS A 148 2.11 -0.69 10.73
C LYS A 148 2.23 -2.18 10.43
N PHE A 149 3.46 -2.61 10.15
CA PHE A 149 3.80 -4.01 9.89
C PHE A 149 4.45 -4.64 11.12
N LYS A 150 4.05 -5.87 11.44
CA LYS A 150 4.67 -6.63 12.52
C LYS A 150 5.73 -7.57 11.93
N VAL A 151 6.96 -7.50 12.45
CA VAL A 151 7.99 -8.50 12.15
C VAL A 151 7.52 -9.87 12.66
N ASN A 152 7.54 -10.87 11.78
CA ASN A 152 7.15 -12.24 12.09
C ASN A 152 8.38 -13.14 12.30
N SER A 153 9.35 -13.09 11.38
CA SER A 153 10.61 -13.82 11.54
C SER A 153 11.70 -13.27 10.64
N TYR A 154 12.95 -13.54 10.99
CA TYR A 154 14.14 -13.29 10.16
C TYR A 154 15.31 -14.12 10.70
N ASN A 155 16.36 -14.26 9.89
CA ASN A 155 17.60 -14.93 10.26
C ASN A 155 18.73 -13.91 10.34
N ILE A 156 19.61 -14.05 11.33
CA ILE A 156 20.89 -13.32 11.39
C ILE A 156 22.01 -14.32 11.19
N ILE A 157 22.78 -14.13 10.11
CA ILE A 157 23.90 -14.99 9.73
C ILE A 157 25.17 -14.15 9.80
N ILE A 158 26.13 -14.59 10.61
CA ILE A 158 27.44 -13.94 10.74
C ILE A 158 28.45 -14.78 9.98
N VAL A 159 29.18 -14.15 9.06
CA VAL A 159 30.17 -14.79 8.20
C VAL A 159 31.54 -14.12 8.42
N ARG A 160 32.57 -14.95 8.58
CA ARG A 160 33.97 -14.53 8.65
C ARG A 160 34.81 -15.42 7.75
N ASN A 161 35.62 -14.83 6.87
CA ASN A 161 36.48 -15.58 5.96
C ASN A 161 35.74 -16.70 5.20
N ASN A 162 34.54 -16.37 4.66
CA ASN A 162 33.64 -17.28 3.95
C ASN A 162 33.12 -18.49 4.77
N ARG A 163 33.14 -18.40 6.11
CA ARG A 163 32.56 -19.42 7.00
C ARG A 163 31.46 -18.80 7.85
N ILE A 164 30.33 -19.50 7.95
CA ILE A 164 29.25 -19.13 8.87
C ILE A 164 29.73 -19.40 10.30
N LEU A 165 29.82 -18.34 11.10
CA LEU A 165 30.14 -18.43 12.52
C LEU A 165 28.88 -18.68 13.36
N ASN A 166 27.79 -18.00 13.00
CA ASN A 166 26.52 -18.07 13.72
C ASN A 166 25.36 -17.96 12.73
N ASN A 167 24.25 -18.62 13.08
CA ASN A 167 22.96 -18.47 12.41
C ASN A 167 21.87 -18.44 13.49
N PHE A 168 21.24 -17.29 13.66
CA PHE A 168 20.17 -17.08 14.64
C PHE A 168 18.83 -16.98 13.93
N ILE A 169 17.83 -17.69 14.45
CA ILE A 169 16.44 -17.54 14.01
C ILE A 169 15.74 -16.61 14.99
N CYS A 170 15.21 -15.50 14.49
CA CYS A 170 14.57 -14.47 15.28
C CYS A 170 13.08 -14.37 14.94
N SER A 171 12.24 -14.17 15.96
CA SER A 171 10.78 -14.05 15.82
C SER A 171 10.22 -12.73 16.36
N THR A 172 11.08 -11.86 16.88
CA THR A 172 10.73 -10.55 17.41
C THR A 172 11.62 -9.47 16.81
N PRO A 173 11.13 -8.22 16.64
CA PRO A 173 11.95 -7.09 16.18
C PRO A 173 13.23 -6.92 17.02
N LYS A 174 13.09 -7.07 18.34
CA LYS A 174 14.17 -6.91 19.30
C LYS A 174 15.18 -8.06 19.23
N LEU A 175 16.46 -7.72 19.25
CA LEU A 175 17.56 -8.68 19.27
C LEU A 175 17.68 -9.36 20.64
N SER A 176 17.99 -10.65 20.64
CA SER A 176 18.31 -11.40 21.85
C SER A 176 19.71 -11.05 22.37
N GLU A 177 19.97 -11.36 23.64
CA GLU A 177 21.30 -11.15 24.25
C GLU A 177 22.38 -12.01 23.59
N ASP A 178 22.04 -13.19 23.08
CA ASP A 178 22.98 -14.04 22.32
C ASP A 178 23.42 -13.38 21.02
N VAL A 179 22.49 -12.75 20.28
CA VAL A 179 22.79 -11.99 19.07
C VAL A 179 23.69 -10.80 19.42
N LYS A 180 23.36 -10.03 20.45
CA LYS A 180 24.18 -8.88 20.89
C LYS A 180 25.58 -9.32 21.34
N SER A 181 25.68 -10.45 22.03
CA SER A 181 26.96 -11.05 22.42
C SER A 181 27.76 -11.45 21.19
N ALA A 182 27.13 -12.00 20.16
CA ALA A 182 27.80 -12.30 18.89
C ALA A 182 28.24 -11.02 18.16
N PHE A 183 27.43 -9.97 18.18
CA PHE A 183 27.79 -8.66 17.61
C PHE A 183 29.03 -8.07 18.30
N SER A 184 29.17 -8.23 19.62
CA SER A 184 30.37 -7.76 20.35
C SER A 184 31.68 -8.41 19.90
N LYS A 185 31.57 -9.61 19.31
CA LYS A 185 32.69 -10.44 18.83
C LYS A 185 33.00 -10.24 17.35
N LEU A 186 32.26 -9.38 16.66
CA LEU A 186 32.53 -9.04 15.28
C LEU A 186 33.92 -8.43 15.13
N GLN A 187 34.53 -8.68 13.98
CA GLN A 187 35.83 -8.19 13.57
C GLN A 187 35.67 -7.43 12.26
N LYS A 188 36.68 -6.62 11.93
CA LYS A 188 36.76 -5.96 10.63
C LYS A 188 36.62 -7.00 9.51
N ASP A 189 35.88 -6.63 8.47
CA ASP A 189 35.55 -7.42 7.28
C ASP A 189 34.61 -8.62 7.53
N ASP A 190 34.09 -8.79 8.75
CA ASP A 190 32.96 -9.69 8.97
C ASP A 190 31.72 -9.21 8.21
N VAL A 191 30.92 -10.17 7.74
CA VAL A 191 29.65 -9.90 7.08
C VAL A 191 28.51 -10.35 7.98
N VAL A 192 27.55 -9.47 8.22
CA VAL A 192 26.29 -9.80 8.90
C VAL A 192 25.15 -9.72 7.89
N LEU A 193 24.52 -10.86 7.63
CA LEU A 193 23.35 -10.97 6.77
C LEU A 193 22.10 -11.09 7.62
N ILE A 194 21.12 -10.22 7.37
CA ILE A 194 19.78 -10.31 7.93
C ILE A 194 18.88 -10.77 6.80
N ALA A 195 18.53 -12.04 6.80
CA ALA A 195 17.87 -12.73 5.69
C ALA A 195 16.51 -13.29 6.09
N ASP A 196 15.76 -13.75 5.09
CA ASP A 196 14.43 -14.37 5.27
C ASP A 196 13.46 -13.52 6.11
N ILE A 197 13.56 -12.20 5.96
CA ILE A 197 12.73 -11.25 6.69
C ILE A 197 11.28 -11.41 6.24
N THR A 198 10.41 -11.74 7.17
CA THR A 198 8.97 -11.82 6.96
C THR A 198 8.22 -10.91 7.91
N VAL A 199 7.19 -10.26 7.38
CA VAL A 199 6.28 -9.41 8.13
C VAL A 199 4.84 -9.86 7.92
N ILE A 200 3.96 -9.46 8.82
CA ILE A 200 2.53 -9.73 8.74
C ILE A 200 1.76 -8.42 8.90
N HIS A 201 0.88 -8.15 7.94
CA HIS A 201 -0.21 -7.18 8.03
C HIS A 201 -1.35 -7.67 7.13
N GLY A 202 -2.33 -8.37 7.72
CA GLY A 202 -3.35 -9.12 6.98
C GLY A 202 -2.78 -10.36 6.28
N THR A 203 -1.81 -10.17 5.40
CA THR A 203 -1.06 -11.23 4.70
C THR A 203 0.42 -11.22 5.10
N ARG A 204 1.10 -12.34 4.83
CA ARG A 204 2.55 -12.47 5.06
C ARG A 204 3.30 -11.95 3.83
N GLN A 205 4.26 -11.05 4.06
CA GLN A 205 5.10 -10.49 3.01
C GLN A 205 6.59 -10.75 3.33
N LYS A 206 7.38 -11.05 2.29
CA LYS A 206 8.84 -11.15 2.37
C LYS A 206 9.46 -9.79 2.05
N ILE A 207 10.57 -9.48 2.72
CA ILE A 207 11.33 -8.25 2.53
C ILE A 207 12.74 -8.62 2.06
N ALA A 208 13.35 -7.73 1.28
CA ALA A 208 14.74 -7.87 0.85
C ALA A 208 15.69 -8.00 2.06
N PRO A 209 16.76 -8.81 1.95
CA PRO A 209 17.72 -8.97 3.02
C PRO A 209 18.55 -7.70 3.24
N LEU A 210 19.16 -7.60 4.42
CA LEU A 210 20.16 -6.58 4.73
C LEU A 210 21.53 -7.21 4.81
N GLU A 211 22.53 -6.56 4.25
CA GLU A 211 23.93 -6.97 4.34
C GLU A 211 24.75 -5.87 5.00
N PHE A 212 25.55 -6.23 5.98
CA PHE A 212 26.46 -5.31 6.64
C PHE A 212 27.88 -5.84 6.59
N ILE A 213 28.81 -4.96 6.20
CA ILE A 213 30.25 -5.25 6.22
C ILE A 213 30.87 -4.43 7.35
N ILE A 214 31.47 -5.11 8.31
CA ILE A 214 31.99 -4.48 9.53
C ILE A 214 33.32 -3.79 9.25
N GLN A 215 33.45 -2.52 9.67
CA GLN A 215 34.66 -1.71 9.58
C GLN A 215 35.30 -1.45 10.95
#